data_AF-A0A8A4TR28-F1
#
_entry.id   AF-A0A8A4TR28-F1
#
_cell.length_a   1.000
_cell.length_b   1.000
_cell.length_c   1.000
_cell.angle_alpha   90.00
_cell.angle_beta   90.00
_cell.angle_gamma   90.00
#
_symmetry.space_group_name_H-M   'P 1'
#
loop_
_entity.id
_entity.type
_entity.pdbx_description
1 polymer ?
#
loop_
_entity_poly.entity_id
_entity_poly.type
_entity_poly.pdbx_seq_one_letter_code
_entity_poly.pdbx_strand_id
1 'polypeptide(L)'
;MSDTEQILAYLEDQIGPGSTEGELFPAQGKSDPRHVRIEGVFENKGTFSLAFDRRPGKSIPKGHPFILFLVVSGHRVRTCEIHYQRAFRDNQHIFTIPKKIYHAERRSHSRVSLPPRDKSQILILEGLDQGTGLHGRPLNLCERGMCLKVDKAMHIKSQRFIPLTKDLFKPGQPLYMVRIKHLVGPTPIECSAEVRHLTFNHGRYMLGIRLANMGTEERAAYMRYIESRHPMNHDGFPLLGRIRFRDAKRDPERHAEQGTPAAAPAKKPVLSKKVEEASQASNTTQPSGNETARVAPNPSTSMGALLITPPGEVRDRIVSALAEAGVGSNCIDDLTHISKLPVGAAIDVVFLYQGEDHNLTIAALEQLRQIPFFATIPMVLVCDHLDMRTKIAAKSHGVSRVLAADEQDLAGRTRQLLAPLMPKS
;
A
#
# COMPACT_ATOMS: atom_id res chain seq x y z
N MET A 1 -24.02 7.67 -15.00
CA MET A 1 -24.05 7.20 -16.40
C MET A 1 -25.42 6.62 -16.73
N SER A 2 -25.95 6.92 -17.92
CA SER A 2 -27.23 6.38 -18.43
C SER A 2 -27.20 6.10 -19.93
N ASP A 3 -26.01 6.08 -20.52
CA ASP A 3 -25.80 5.60 -21.89
C ASP A 3 -25.83 4.06 -21.89
N THR A 4 -26.67 3.48 -22.73
CA THR A 4 -26.84 2.04 -22.87
C THR A 4 -25.56 1.36 -23.39
N GLU A 5 -24.83 1.97 -24.32
CA GLU A 5 -23.64 1.33 -24.91
C GLU A 5 -22.51 1.21 -23.89
N GLN A 6 -22.27 2.26 -23.09
CA GLN A 6 -21.34 2.17 -21.95
C GLN A 6 -21.84 1.21 -20.86
N ILE A 7 -23.14 1.14 -20.58
CA ILE A 7 -23.68 0.16 -19.62
C ILE A 7 -23.45 -1.28 -20.12
N LEU A 8 -23.62 -1.54 -21.41
CA LEU A 8 -23.30 -2.83 -22.01
C LEU A 8 -21.79 -3.13 -21.94
N ALA A 9 -20.93 -2.18 -22.32
CA ALA A 9 -19.48 -2.31 -22.20
C ALA A 9 -19.02 -2.65 -20.77
N TYR A 10 -19.65 -2.05 -19.76
CA TYR A 10 -19.37 -2.29 -18.33
C TYR A 10 -19.76 -3.69 -17.86
N LEU A 11 -20.75 -4.31 -18.51
CA LEU A 11 -21.15 -5.69 -18.22
C LEU A 11 -20.32 -6.69 -19.05
N GLU A 12 -19.92 -6.31 -20.27
CA GLU A 12 -19.04 -7.08 -21.18
C GLU A 12 -17.61 -7.20 -20.62
N ASP A 13 -17.02 -6.12 -20.09
CA ASP A 13 -15.71 -6.06 -19.42
C ASP A 13 -15.59 -7.04 -18.24
N GLN A 14 -16.72 -7.34 -17.59
CA GLN A 14 -16.81 -8.25 -16.46
C GLN A 14 -17.10 -9.70 -16.87
N ILE A 15 -17.00 -10.04 -18.17
CA ILE A 15 -17.08 -11.42 -18.68
C ILE A 15 -15.67 -11.92 -19.04
N GLY A 16 -15.17 -12.91 -18.29
CA GLY A 16 -13.99 -13.68 -18.69
C GLY A 16 -13.01 -14.04 -17.57
N PRO A 17 -11.87 -14.66 -17.93
CA PRO A 17 -10.82 -15.10 -17.00
C PRO A 17 -10.02 -13.89 -16.46
N GLY A 18 -10.60 -13.21 -15.47
CA GLY A 18 -10.07 -11.96 -14.90
C GLY A 18 -11.15 -11.00 -14.38
N SER A 19 -12.43 -11.28 -14.68
CA SER A 19 -13.62 -10.59 -14.15
C SER A 19 -13.56 -10.35 -12.64
N THR A 20 -14.04 -9.18 -12.19
CA THR A 20 -14.17 -8.91 -10.75
C THR A 20 -15.47 -9.50 -10.20
N GLU A 21 -15.42 -10.03 -8.98
CA GLU A 21 -16.62 -10.53 -8.29
C GLU A 21 -17.48 -9.32 -7.84
N GLY A 22 -18.73 -9.30 -8.26
CA GLY A 22 -19.72 -8.30 -7.87
C GLY A 22 -20.36 -8.60 -6.52
N GLU A 23 -20.93 -7.58 -5.90
CA GLU A 23 -21.75 -7.70 -4.68
C GLU A 23 -23.21 -7.42 -5.03
N LEU A 24 -24.07 -8.44 -4.91
CA LEU A 24 -25.51 -8.33 -5.15
C LEU A 24 -26.26 -8.22 -3.81
N PHE A 25 -27.00 -7.13 -3.63
CA PHE A 25 -27.86 -6.87 -2.46
C PHE A 25 -29.33 -6.85 -2.91
N PRO A 26 -30.29 -7.37 -2.12
CA PRO A 26 -31.70 -7.03 -2.29
C PRO A 26 -31.88 -5.50 -2.20
N ALA A 27 -32.77 -4.91 -3.00
CA ALA A 27 -33.06 -3.48 -2.92
C ALA A 27 -33.85 -3.11 -1.66
N GLN A 28 -34.53 -4.09 -1.04
CA GLN A 28 -35.36 -3.93 0.15
C GLN A 28 -34.91 -4.87 1.27
N GLY A 29 -34.82 -4.33 2.49
CA GLY A 29 -34.40 -5.07 3.70
C GLY A 29 -32.88 -5.06 3.94
N LYS A 30 -32.46 -5.60 5.09
CA LYS A 30 -31.05 -5.85 5.43
C LYS A 30 -30.75 -7.34 5.23
N SER A 31 -29.89 -7.67 4.28
CA SER A 31 -29.23 -8.98 4.21
C SER A 31 -27.75 -8.79 3.87
N ASP A 32 -26.95 -9.81 4.14
CA ASP A 32 -25.58 -9.87 3.64
C ASP A 32 -25.53 -9.82 2.09
N PRO A 33 -24.46 -9.27 1.51
CA PRO A 33 -24.24 -9.33 0.07
C PRO A 33 -24.10 -10.78 -0.41
N ARG A 34 -24.51 -11.04 -1.64
CA ARG A 34 -24.22 -12.27 -2.37
C ARG A 34 -23.10 -11.98 -3.38
N HIS A 35 -22.00 -12.69 -3.28
CA HIS A 35 -20.94 -12.64 -4.28
C HIS A 35 -21.41 -13.32 -5.57
N VAL A 36 -21.17 -12.63 -6.69
CA VAL A 36 -21.66 -13.02 -8.02
C VAL A 36 -20.64 -12.69 -9.11
N ARG A 37 -20.69 -13.40 -10.23
CA ARG A 37 -19.91 -13.11 -11.44
C ARG A 37 -20.82 -12.93 -12.65
N ILE A 38 -20.49 -12.02 -13.56
CA ILE A 38 -21.21 -11.87 -14.83
C ILE A 38 -20.73 -12.95 -15.80
N GLU A 39 -21.67 -13.72 -16.33
CA GLU A 39 -21.40 -14.87 -17.22
C GLU A 39 -21.77 -14.60 -18.68
N GLY A 40 -22.55 -13.56 -18.95
CA GLY A 40 -23.17 -13.33 -20.25
C GLY A 40 -24.11 -12.12 -20.24
N VAL A 41 -24.17 -11.40 -21.37
CA VAL A 41 -25.08 -10.29 -21.63
C VAL A 41 -25.93 -10.64 -22.86
N PHE A 42 -27.24 -10.39 -22.77
CA PHE A 42 -28.24 -10.75 -23.78
C PHE A 42 -29.01 -9.49 -24.18
N GLU A 43 -28.33 -8.60 -24.91
CA GLU A 43 -28.80 -7.29 -25.38
C GLU A 43 -30.19 -7.37 -26.04
N ASN A 44 -30.37 -8.25 -27.04
CA ASN A 44 -31.65 -8.51 -27.73
C ASN A 44 -32.81 -8.97 -26.82
N LYS A 45 -32.51 -9.32 -25.56
CA LYS A 45 -33.49 -9.76 -24.55
C LYS A 45 -33.52 -8.83 -23.33
N GLY A 46 -32.84 -7.67 -23.37
CA GLY A 46 -32.76 -6.71 -22.27
C GLY A 46 -32.25 -7.29 -20.95
N THR A 47 -31.46 -8.37 -20.99
CA THR A 47 -31.12 -9.19 -19.81
C THR A 47 -29.63 -9.58 -19.78
N PHE A 48 -29.16 -10.01 -18.61
CA PHE A 48 -27.81 -10.55 -18.42
C PHE A 48 -27.85 -11.69 -17.37
N SER A 49 -26.82 -12.52 -17.33
CA SER A 49 -26.70 -13.65 -16.40
C SER A 49 -25.65 -13.45 -15.32
N LEU A 50 -26.04 -13.69 -14.07
CA LEU A 50 -25.15 -13.79 -12.92
C LEU A 50 -24.99 -15.25 -12.47
N ALA A 51 -23.75 -15.70 -12.31
CA ALA A 51 -23.42 -16.88 -11.51
C ALA A 51 -23.28 -16.50 -10.03
N PHE A 52 -23.64 -17.43 -9.13
CA PHE A 52 -23.44 -17.33 -7.69
C PHE A 52 -22.47 -18.43 -7.23
N ASP A 53 -21.57 -18.10 -6.30
CA ASP A 53 -20.60 -19.09 -5.75
C ASP A 53 -21.27 -20.20 -4.93
N ARG A 54 -22.50 -19.94 -4.47
CA ARG A 54 -23.34 -20.85 -3.69
C ARG A 54 -24.79 -20.71 -4.15
N ARG A 55 -25.51 -21.83 -4.30
CA ARG A 55 -26.93 -21.83 -4.63
C ARG A 55 -27.70 -20.91 -3.67
N PRO A 56 -28.56 -19.99 -4.15
CA PRO A 56 -29.38 -19.17 -3.27
C PRO A 56 -30.41 -20.06 -2.56
N GLY A 57 -30.22 -20.31 -1.26
CA GLY A 57 -31.01 -21.26 -0.45
C GLY A 57 -32.48 -20.91 -0.21
N LYS A 58 -33.02 -19.90 -0.90
CA LYS A 58 -34.45 -19.60 -0.99
C LYS A 58 -34.79 -19.24 -2.43
N SER A 59 -35.92 -19.72 -2.94
CA SER A 59 -36.46 -19.32 -4.24
C SER A 59 -36.62 -17.80 -4.29
N ILE A 60 -36.22 -17.19 -5.41
CA ILE A 60 -36.28 -15.75 -5.62
C ILE A 60 -37.50 -15.49 -6.52
N PRO A 61 -38.49 -14.67 -6.10
CA PRO A 61 -39.66 -14.41 -6.92
C PRO A 61 -39.30 -13.57 -8.16
N LYS A 62 -39.97 -13.83 -9.28
CA LYS A 62 -39.84 -13.02 -10.50
C LYS A 62 -40.24 -11.57 -10.20
N GLY A 63 -39.44 -10.62 -10.69
CA GLY A 63 -39.61 -9.20 -10.44
C GLY A 63 -38.96 -8.70 -9.14
N HIS A 64 -38.35 -9.56 -8.30
CA HIS A 64 -37.70 -9.08 -7.08
C HIS A 64 -36.52 -8.13 -7.41
N PRO A 65 -36.47 -6.92 -6.81
CA PRO A 65 -35.45 -5.92 -7.11
C PRO A 65 -34.16 -6.14 -6.32
N PHE A 66 -33.03 -5.98 -6.99
CA PHE A 66 -31.68 -6.05 -6.43
C PHE A 66 -30.84 -4.84 -6.87
N ILE A 67 -29.79 -4.54 -6.12
CA ILE A 67 -28.75 -3.57 -6.46
C ILE A 67 -27.44 -4.35 -6.60
N LEU A 68 -26.78 -4.21 -7.75
CA LEU A 68 -25.48 -4.81 -8.04
C LEU A 68 -24.39 -3.74 -7.91
N PHE A 69 -23.28 -4.11 -7.25
CA PHE A 69 -22.03 -3.35 -7.29
C PHE A 69 -20.97 -4.14 -8.06
N LEU A 70 -20.17 -3.44 -8.85
CA LEU A 70 -19.07 -3.97 -9.67
C LEU A 70 -17.82 -3.12 -9.46
N VAL A 71 -16.65 -3.63 -9.86
CA VAL A 71 -15.39 -2.88 -9.90
C VAL A 71 -14.88 -2.79 -11.34
N VAL A 72 -15.22 -1.70 -12.01
CA VAL A 72 -14.90 -1.46 -13.43
C VAL A 72 -13.67 -0.56 -13.51
N SER A 73 -12.59 -1.04 -14.14
CA SER A 73 -11.29 -0.34 -14.20
C SER A 73 -10.75 0.15 -12.83
N GLY A 74 -11.12 -0.53 -11.73
CA GLY A 74 -10.76 -0.16 -10.35
C GLY A 74 -11.79 0.72 -9.63
N HIS A 75 -12.74 1.32 -10.33
CA HIS A 75 -13.80 2.16 -9.76
C HIS A 75 -14.97 1.32 -9.25
N ARG A 76 -15.41 1.53 -7.99
CA ARG A 76 -16.62 0.90 -7.49
C ARG A 76 -17.86 1.59 -8.08
N VAL A 77 -18.64 0.85 -8.88
CA VAL A 77 -19.89 1.33 -9.48
C VAL A 77 -21.10 0.61 -8.89
N ARG A 78 -22.27 1.26 -8.94
CA ARG A 78 -23.56 0.75 -8.45
C ARG A 78 -24.60 0.83 -9.57
N THR A 79 -25.34 -0.24 -9.81
CA THR A 79 -26.49 -0.21 -10.71
C THR A 79 -27.68 0.52 -10.08
N CYS A 80 -28.61 1.01 -10.91
CA CYS A 80 -30.01 1.12 -10.50
C CYS A 80 -30.59 -0.27 -10.15
N GLU A 81 -31.85 -0.33 -9.75
CA GLU A 81 -32.50 -1.61 -9.45
C GLU A 81 -32.56 -2.51 -10.69
N ILE A 82 -32.01 -3.72 -10.56
CA ILE A 82 -32.12 -4.81 -11.52
C ILE A 82 -33.12 -5.83 -11.01
N HIS A 83 -33.94 -6.38 -11.89
CA HIS A 83 -35.07 -7.22 -11.52
C HIS A 83 -34.78 -8.67 -11.89
N TYR A 84 -34.94 -9.59 -10.94
CA TYR A 84 -34.78 -11.03 -11.16
C TYR A 84 -35.84 -11.55 -12.14
N GLN A 85 -35.43 -12.28 -13.16
CA GLN A 85 -36.33 -12.84 -14.17
C GLN A 85 -36.60 -14.34 -13.96
N ARG A 86 -35.52 -15.15 -13.84
CA ARG A 86 -35.60 -16.61 -13.63
C ARG A 86 -34.23 -17.22 -13.30
N ALA A 87 -34.23 -18.46 -12.83
CA ALA A 87 -33.07 -19.34 -12.96
C ALA A 87 -32.82 -19.74 -14.42
N PHE A 88 -31.59 -20.14 -14.73
CA PHE A 88 -31.17 -20.62 -16.05
C PHE A 88 -30.39 -21.94 -15.97
N ARG A 89 -29.48 -22.05 -14.99
CA ARG A 89 -28.78 -23.29 -14.59
C ARG A 89 -28.57 -23.28 -13.09
N ASP A 90 -28.11 -24.39 -12.51
CA ASP A 90 -27.96 -24.64 -11.07
C ASP A 90 -27.40 -23.50 -10.20
N ASN A 91 -26.50 -22.68 -10.72
CA ASN A 91 -25.96 -21.49 -10.05
C ASN A 91 -26.11 -20.20 -10.88
N GLN A 92 -26.74 -20.24 -12.06
CA GLN A 92 -26.86 -19.11 -13.00
C GLN A 92 -28.31 -18.59 -13.07
N HIS A 93 -28.48 -17.28 -12.89
CA HIS A 93 -29.78 -16.61 -12.88
C HIS A 93 -29.79 -15.38 -13.80
N ILE A 94 -30.96 -15.07 -14.37
CA ILE A 94 -31.16 -13.99 -15.34
C ILE A 94 -31.76 -12.76 -14.65
N PHE A 95 -31.19 -11.58 -14.94
CA PHE A 95 -31.62 -10.27 -14.45
C PHE A 95 -31.81 -9.30 -15.61
N THR A 96 -32.64 -8.27 -15.42
CA THR A 96 -32.77 -7.15 -16.39
C THR A 96 -31.50 -6.30 -16.44
N ILE A 97 -31.07 -5.87 -17.62
CA ILE A 97 -29.99 -4.89 -17.77
C ILE A 97 -30.38 -3.58 -17.04
N PRO A 98 -29.48 -2.99 -16.23
CA PRO A 98 -29.76 -1.75 -15.51
C PRO A 98 -29.91 -0.56 -16.45
N LYS A 99 -30.91 0.29 -16.23
CA LYS A 99 -31.13 1.52 -17.01
C LYS A 99 -30.14 2.65 -16.70
N LYS A 100 -29.48 2.61 -15.53
CA LYS A 100 -28.50 3.61 -15.08
C LYS A 100 -27.43 2.94 -14.21
N ILE A 101 -26.21 3.47 -14.27
CA ILE A 101 -25.10 3.14 -13.35
C ILE A 101 -24.61 4.42 -12.68
N TYR A 102 -24.37 4.35 -11.38
CA TYR A 102 -23.91 5.42 -10.51
C TYR A 102 -22.49 5.14 -10.06
N HIS A 103 -21.70 6.21 -9.89
CA HIS A 103 -20.43 6.10 -9.18
C HIS A 103 -20.73 5.80 -7.70
N ALA A 104 -20.05 4.83 -7.13
CA ALA A 104 -20.32 4.33 -5.78
C ALA A 104 -19.04 4.08 -4.97
N GLU A 105 -17.95 4.69 -5.41
CA GLU A 105 -16.74 4.74 -4.61
C GLU A 105 -16.99 5.62 -3.37
N ARG A 106 -16.60 5.09 -2.21
CA ARG A 106 -16.71 5.76 -0.90
C ARG A 106 -15.33 6.10 -0.31
N ARG A 107 -14.26 5.75 -1.03
CA ARG A 107 -12.87 5.97 -0.63
C ARG A 107 -12.42 7.37 -1.07
N SER A 108 -11.77 8.10 -0.19
CA SER A 108 -11.13 9.38 -0.52
C SER A 108 -9.84 9.26 -1.33
N HIS A 109 -9.35 8.03 -1.57
CA HIS A 109 -8.15 7.74 -2.35
C HIS A 109 -8.43 6.54 -3.25
N SER A 110 -8.02 6.64 -4.52
CA SER A 110 -8.03 5.53 -5.47
C SER A 110 -7.14 4.37 -5.00
N ARG A 111 -7.40 3.16 -5.49
CA ARG A 111 -6.64 1.95 -5.13
C ARG A 111 -5.97 1.32 -6.34
N VAL A 112 -4.67 1.13 -6.24
CA VAL A 112 -3.89 0.28 -7.16
C VAL A 112 -4.12 -1.17 -6.78
N SER A 113 -4.61 -1.99 -7.71
CA SER A 113 -4.65 -3.45 -7.57
C SER A 113 -3.30 -4.05 -7.97
N LEU A 114 -2.84 -5.07 -7.25
CA LEU A 114 -1.58 -5.75 -7.55
C LEU A 114 -1.82 -7.09 -8.25
N PRO A 115 -1.09 -7.41 -9.33
CA PRO A 115 -1.28 -8.67 -10.05
C PRO A 115 -0.79 -9.86 -9.21
N PRO A 116 -1.38 -11.06 -9.32
CA PRO A 116 -0.93 -12.26 -8.58
C PRO A 116 0.51 -12.71 -8.85
N ARG A 117 1.17 -12.15 -9.87
CA ARG A 117 2.58 -12.37 -10.22
C ARG A 117 3.54 -11.40 -9.50
N ASP A 118 3.04 -10.38 -8.82
CA ASP A 118 3.88 -9.45 -8.05
C ASP A 118 4.58 -10.20 -6.90
N LYS A 119 5.86 -9.86 -6.67
CA LYS A 119 6.72 -10.55 -5.69
C LYS A 119 6.71 -9.88 -4.32
N SER A 120 5.94 -8.80 -4.14
CA SER A 120 5.83 -8.07 -2.89
C SER A 120 5.40 -8.99 -1.72
N GLN A 121 6.14 -8.90 -0.60
CA GLN A 121 5.85 -9.64 0.63
C GLN A 121 5.66 -8.67 1.80
N ILE A 122 4.67 -8.93 2.65
CA ILE A 122 4.43 -8.16 3.88
C ILE A 122 4.76 -9.05 5.07
N LEU A 123 5.66 -8.58 5.94
CA LEU A 123 5.81 -9.04 7.31
C LEU A 123 5.20 -7.98 8.24
N ILE A 124 4.35 -8.40 9.17
CA ILE A 124 3.76 -7.56 10.20
C ILE A 124 4.13 -8.16 11.56
N LEU A 125 4.56 -7.33 12.51
CA LEU A 125 4.67 -7.68 13.93
C LEU A 125 3.78 -6.76 14.76
N GLU A 126 2.95 -7.36 15.61
CA GLU A 126 2.17 -6.66 16.64
C GLU A 126 3.07 -6.08 17.75
N GLY A 127 4.14 -6.79 18.12
CA GLY A 127 4.99 -6.46 19.27
C GLY A 127 6.46 -6.87 19.09
N LEU A 128 7.27 -6.59 20.11
CA LEU A 128 8.69 -6.93 20.20
C LEU A 128 8.90 -8.42 20.52
N ASP A 129 8.36 -8.83 21.66
CA ASP A 129 8.54 -10.14 22.30
C ASP A 129 7.23 -10.92 22.41
N GLN A 130 6.09 -10.25 22.28
CA GLN A 130 4.73 -10.75 22.51
C GLN A 130 3.76 -10.31 21.42
N GLY A 131 2.60 -10.99 21.34
CA GLY A 131 1.59 -10.76 20.31
C GLY A 131 1.80 -11.57 19.04
N THR A 132 1.19 -11.11 17.95
CA THR A 132 1.04 -11.83 16.68
C THR A 132 1.97 -11.30 15.60
N GLY A 133 2.78 -12.19 15.03
CA GLY A 133 3.49 -11.99 13.78
C GLY A 133 2.67 -12.53 12.61
N LEU A 134 2.66 -11.84 11.48
CA LEU A 134 1.88 -12.21 10.30
C LEU A 134 2.70 -12.07 9.02
N HIS A 135 2.56 -13.05 8.12
CA HIS A 135 3.11 -13.02 6.78
C HIS A 135 1.97 -13.02 5.74
N GLY A 136 2.08 -12.20 4.71
CA GLY A 136 1.10 -12.11 3.64
C GLY A 136 1.62 -11.44 2.37
N ARG A 137 0.72 -11.24 1.41
CA ARG A 137 0.99 -10.53 0.14
C ARG A 137 0.01 -9.39 -0.05
N PRO A 138 0.44 -8.20 -0.51
CA PRO A 138 -0.47 -7.11 -0.76
C PRO A 138 -1.37 -7.43 -1.97
N LEU A 139 -2.65 -7.09 -1.86
CA LEU A 139 -3.67 -7.23 -2.91
C LEU A 139 -4.00 -5.88 -3.56
N ASN A 140 -4.06 -4.81 -2.75
CA ASN A 140 -4.23 -3.44 -3.23
C ASN A 140 -3.60 -2.42 -2.29
N LEU A 141 -3.18 -1.29 -2.85
CA LEU A 141 -2.52 -0.17 -2.19
C LEU A 141 -3.29 1.13 -2.43
N CYS A 142 -3.16 2.10 -1.53
CA CYS A 142 -3.51 3.50 -1.72
C CYS A 142 -2.61 4.38 -0.82
N GLU A 143 -2.58 5.70 -1.06
CA GLU A 143 -1.77 6.70 -0.34
C GLU A 143 -1.62 6.44 1.18
N ARG A 144 -2.70 6.00 1.84
CA ARG A 144 -2.80 5.87 3.30
C ARG A 144 -2.85 4.43 3.83
N GLY A 145 -2.79 3.40 2.98
CA GLY A 145 -3.09 2.04 3.44
C GLY A 145 -3.02 0.96 2.37
N MET A 146 -3.11 -0.29 2.82
CA MET A 146 -3.16 -1.45 1.94
C MET A 146 -4.15 -2.51 2.42
N CYS A 147 -4.59 -3.37 1.51
CA CYS A 147 -5.21 -4.64 1.84
C CYS A 147 -4.26 -5.75 1.42
N LEU A 148 -4.04 -6.74 2.30
CA LEU A 148 -3.20 -7.91 2.05
C LEU A 148 -3.96 -9.22 2.27
N LYS A 149 -3.62 -10.23 1.47
CA LYS A 149 -3.97 -11.62 1.75
C LYS A 149 -3.06 -12.11 2.88
N VAL A 150 -3.67 -12.63 3.93
CA VAL A 150 -2.94 -13.33 5.01
C VAL A 150 -2.57 -14.73 4.51
N ASP A 151 -1.29 -15.08 4.60
CA ASP A 151 -0.78 -16.42 4.25
C ASP A 151 -0.55 -17.26 5.52
N LYS A 152 0.06 -16.66 6.56
CA LYS A 152 0.35 -17.32 7.86
C LYS A 152 0.33 -16.30 9.00
N ALA A 153 -0.02 -16.77 10.20
CA ALA A 153 0.17 -16.05 11.46
C ALA A 153 0.94 -16.92 12.46
N MET A 154 1.67 -16.30 13.38
CA MET A 154 2.48 -16.95 14.41
C MET A 154 2.51 -16.13 15.70
N HIS A 155 2.60 -16.78 16.85
CA HIS A 155 2.77 -16.09 18.13
C HIS A 155 4.25 -15.77 18.33
N ILE A 156 4.59 -14.49 18.50
CA ILE A 156 5.98 -13.99 18.47
C ILE A 156 6.84 -14.70 19.52
N LYS A 157 6.39 -14.70 20.79
CA LYS A 157 7.14 -15.27 21.93
C LYS A 157 7.49 -16.75 21.80
N SER A 158 6.62 -17.54 21.17
CA SER A 158 6.76 -19.01 21.09
C SER A 158 7.08 -19.53 19.68
N GLN A 159 7.12 -18.65 18.68
CA GLN A 159 7.31 -18.93 17.25
C GLN A 159 6.35 -19.97 16.61
N ARG A 160 5.37 -20.49 17.35
CA ARG A 160 4.33 -21.41 16.87
C ARG A 160 3.32 -20.70 15.96
N PHE A 161 2.90 -21.37 14.90
CA PHE A 161 1.83 -20.89 14.02
C PHE A 161 0.48 -20.83 14.74
N ILE A 162 -0.31 -19.79 14.47
CA ILE A 162 -1.67 -19.62 14.98
C ILE A 162 -2.67 -19.91 13.83
N PRO A 163 -3.75 -20.67 14.06
CA PRO A 163 -4.85 -20.78 13.10
C PRO A 163 -5.42 -19.40 12.73
N LEU A 164 -5.68 -19.17 11.44
CA LEU A 164 -6.28 -17.91 11.02
C LEU A 164 -7.78 -17.88 11.39
N THR A 165 -8.14 -16.98 12.31
CA THR A 165 -9.51 -16.70 12.76
C THR A 165 -9.92 -15.28 12.36
N LYS A 166 -11.22 -14.95 12.44
CA LYS A 166 -11.70 -13.57 12.22
C LYS A 166 -11.23 -12.60 13.31
N ASP A 167 -10.97 -13.13 14.49
CA ASP A 167 -10.67 -12.39 15.72
C ASP A 167 -9.16 -12.23 15.99
N LEU A 168 -8.32 -12.72 15.07
CA LEU A 168 -6.85 -12.64 15.13
C LEU A 168 -6.34 -11.20 15.26
N PHE A 169 -7.07 -10.23 14.69
CA PHE A 169 -6.80 -8.80 14.84
C PHE A 169 -8.11 -8.01 14.96
N LYS A 170 -8.16 -7.07 15.90
CA LYS A 170 -9.29 -6.17 16.14
C LYS A 170 -9.12 -4.86 15.34
N PRO A 171 -10.19 -4.25 14.80
CA PRO A 171 -10.13 -2.91 14.25
C PRO A 171 -9.61 -1.89 15.29
N GLY A 172 -8.74 -0.97 14.87
CA GLY A 172 -8.05 -0.01 15.73
C GLY A 172 -6.77 -0.53 16.40
N GLN A 173 -6.45 -1.83 16.31
CA GLN A 173 -5.25 -2.40 16.92
C GLN A 173 -3.98 -1.87 16.22
N PRO A 174 -2.98 -1.38 16.97
CA PRO A 174 -1.71 -0.92 16.41
C PRO A 174 -0.85 -2.10 15.97
N LEU A 175 0.02 -1.84 15.01
CA LEU A 175 1.00 -2.77 14.45
C LEU A 175 2.34 -2.03 14.39
N TYR A 176 3.22 -2.24 15.38
CA TYR A 176 4.42 -1.39 15.52
C TYR A 176 5.42 -1.54 14.37
N MET A 177 5.45 -2.69 13.68
CA MET A 177 6.25 -2.85 12.48
C MET A 177 5.52 -3.58 11.35
N VAL A 178 5.43 -2.92 10.20
CA VAL A 178 5.07 -3.44 8.88
C VAL A 178 6.28 -3.27 7.97
N ARG A 179 6.86 -4.39 7.54
CA ARG A 179 8.00 -4.45 6.61
C ARG A 179 7.54 -4.98 5.26
N ILE A 180 7.59 -4.11 4.27
CA ILE A 180 7.19 -4.34 2.89
C ILE A 180 8.44 -4.66 2.07
N LYS A 181 8.61 -5.90 1.61
CA LYS A 181 9.74 -6.32 0.76
C LYS A 181 9.36 -6.32 -0.72
N HIS A 182 10.31 -5.96 -1.58
CA HIS A 182 10.22 -6.04 -3.05
C HIS A 182 9.12 -5.21 -3.73
N LEU A 183 8.53 -4.25 -3.03
CA LEU A 183 7.56 -3.34 -3.63
C LEU A 183 8.25 -2.29 -4.52
N VAL A 184 9.24 -1.57 -3.97
CA VAL A 184 9.92 -0.48 -4.67
C VAL A 184 11.42 -0.75 -4.74
N GLY A 185 11.82 -1.61 -5.68
CA GLY A 185 13.22 -2.03 -5.84
C GLY A 185 13.70 -3.00 -4.75
N PRO A 186 15.01 -3.01 -4.42
CA PRO A 186 15.58 -3.97 -3.47
C PRO A 186 15.30 -3.61 -2.00
N THR A 187 15.23 -2.31 -1.67
CA THR A 187 15.13 -1.81 -0.30
C THR A 187 13.74 -2.07 0.27
N PRO A 188 13.61 -2.67 1.48
CA PRO A 188 12.32 -2.84 2.13
C PRO A 188 11.84 -1.52 2.76
N ILE A 189 10.54 -1.24 2.65
CA ILE A 189 9.91 -0.14 3.38
C ILE A 189 9.53 -0.63 4.78
N GLU A 190 9.95 0.08 5.82
CA GLU A 190 9.65 -0.22 7.23
C GLU A 190 8.83 0.94 7.84
N CYS A 191 7.64 0.63 8.35
CA CYS A 191 6.70 1.61 8.92
C CYS A 191 5.86 0.96 10.03
N SER A 192 4.98 1.73 10.67
CA SER A 192 3.94 1.18 11.57
C SER A 192 2.58 1.16 10.85
N ALA A 193 1.57 0.55 11.45
CA ALA A 193 0.21 0.56 10.92
C ALA A 193 -0.87 0.43 11.99
N GLU A 194 -2.13 0.57 11.56
CA GLU A 194 -3.35 0.37 12.35
C GLU A 194 -4.28 -0.56 11.57
N VAL A 195 -4.81 -1.58 12.24
CA VAL A 195 -5.79 -2.52 11.65
C VAL A 195 -7.11 -1.78 11.37
N ARG A 196 -7.60 -1.85 10.13
CA ARG A 196 -8.90 -1.27 9.74
C ARG A 196 -10.00 -2.32 9.57
N HIS A 197 -9.67 -3.53 9.17
CA HIS A 197 -10.57 -4.69 9.18
C HIS A 197 -9.81 -5.99 8.94
N LEU A 198 -10.29 -7.08 9.53
CA LEU A 198 -9.96 -8.44 9.14
C LEU A 198 -11.25 -9.11 8.63
N THR A 199 -11.21 -9.65 7.42
CA THR A 199 -12.38 -10.28 6.77
C THR A 199 -12.00 -11.63 6.19
N PHE A 200 -12.95 -12.55 6.08
CA PHE A 200 -12.78 -13.82 5.40
C PHE A 200 -13.61 -13.79 4.11
N ASN A 201 -12.95 -13.79 2.95
CA ASN A 201 -13.60 -13.78 1.64
C ASN A 201 -12.93 -14.77 0.66
N HIS A 202 -13.73 -15.40 -0.20
CA HIS A 202 -13.30 -16.39 -1.20
C HIS A 202 -12.26 -17.41 -0.66
N GLY A 203 -12.53 -17.94 0.54
CA GLY A 203 -11.71 -18.93 1.23
C GLY A 203 -10.42 -18.40 1.88
N ARG A 204 -10.25 -17.08 1.98
CA ARG A 204 -9.00 -16.41 2.35
C ARG A 204 -9.24 -15.32 3.37
N TYR A 205 -8.28 -15.11 4.27
CA TYR A 205 -8.29 -13.93 5.15
C TYR A 205 -7.66 -12.73 4.45
N MET A 206 -8.35 -11.59 4.51
CA MET A 206 -7.92 -10.30 4.00
C MET A 206 -7.83 -9.30 5.15
N LEU A 207 -6.64 -8.75 5.36
CA LEU A 207 -6.36 -7.74 6.38
C LEU A 207 -6.17 -6.38 5.71
N GLY A 208 -7.05 -5.44 6.03
CA GLY A 208 -6.92 -4.03 5.64
C GLY A 208 -6.24 -3.22 6.73
N ILE A 209 -5.16 -2.52 6.40
CA ILE A 209 -4.38 -1.70 7.32
C ILE A 209 -4.23 -0.26 6.81
N ARG A 210 -4.17 0.70 7.73
CA ARG A 210 -3.74 2.08 7.48
C ARG A 210 -2.26 2.20 7.87
N LEU A 211 -1.42 2.78 7.02
CA LEU A 211 0.01 2.94 7.30
C LEU A 211 0.26 4.24 8.09
N ALA A 212 1.25 4.21 8.99
CA ALA A 212 1.62 5.30 9.89
C ALA A 212 3.14 5.29 10.17
N ASN A 213 3.72 6.43 10.58
CA ASN A 213 5.14 6.57 10.94
C ASN A 213 6.10 5.99 9.87
N MET A 214 5.73 6.10 8.59
CA MET A 214 6.58 5.80 7.45
C MET A 214 7.53 6.99 7.24
N GLY A 215 8.82 6.73 7.06
CA GLY A 215 9.79 7.78 6.77
C GLY A 215 9.52 8.48 5.43
N THR A 216 10.11 9.65 5.25
CA THR A 216 9.79 10.56 4.14
C THR A 216 10.20 10.01 2.77
N GLU A 217 11.38 9.39 2.65
CA GLU A 217 11.80 8.78 1.37
C GLU A 217 11.06 7.46 1.09
N GLU A 218 10.75 6.67 2.12
CA GLU A 218 9.92 5.47 1.99
C GLU A 218 8.51 5.84 1.50
N ARG A 219 7.96 6.95 2.01
CA ARG A 219 6.69 7.50 1.56
C ARG A 219 6.79 8.04 0.14
N ALA A 220 7.86 8.73 -0.23
CA ALA A 220 8.07 9.18 -1.61
C ALA A 220 8.21 8.00 -2.59
N ALA A 221 8.92 6.94 -2.21
CA ALA A 221 9.03 5.70 -2.97
C ALA A 221 7.69 4.97 -3.10
N TYR A 222 6.93 4.86 -2.01
CA TYR A 222 5.58 4.27 -1.96
C TYR A 222 4.59 5.02 -2.85
N MET A 223 4.60 6.36 -2.80
CA MET A 223 3.75 7.21 -3.63
C MET A 223 4.11 7.11 -5.11
N ARG A 224 5.40 7.24 -5.48
CA ARG A 224 5.87 7.05 -6.87
C ARG A 224 5.48 5.68 -7.44
N TYR A 225 5.55 4.62 -6.64
CA TYR A 225 5.08 3.30 -7.06
C TYR A 225 3.56 3.30 -7.32
N ILE A 226 2.76 3.85 -6.41
CA ILE A 226 1.31 3.97 -6.56
C ILE A 226 0.95 4.80 -7.80
N GLU A 227 1.59 5.95 -8.00
CA GLU A 227 1.44 6.82 -9.17
C GLU A 227 1.78 6.08 -10.47
N SER A 228 2.92 5.37 -10.52
CA SER A 228 3.34 4.56 -11.69
C SER A 228 2.42 3.37 -12.01
N ARG A 229 1.49 3.05 -11.11
CA ARG A 229 0.52 1.95 -11.24
C ARG A 229 -0.94 2.44 -11.22
N HIS A 230 -1.19 3.75 -11.07
CA HIS A 230 -2.50 4.29 -11.30
C HIS A 230 -2.79 4.29 -12.80
N PRO A 231 -3.92 3.71 -13.27
CA PRO A 231 -4.39 4.02 -14.61
C PRO A 231 -4.65 5.54 -14.69
N MET A 232 -4.52 6.10 -15.90
CA MET A 232 -4.87 7.49 -16.21
C MET A 232 -6.38 7.70 -16.03
N ASN A 233 -6.80 7.83 -14.77
CA ASN A 233 -8.17 8.08 -14.38
C ASN A 233 -8.50 9.55 -14.62
N HIS A 234 -9.06 9.85 -15.77
CA HIS A 234 -9.82 11.09 -15.97
C HIS A 234 -10.99 11.13 -14.96
N ASP A 235 -11.29 12.31 -14.41
CA ASP A 235 -12.39 12.49 -13.44
C ASP A 235 -13.74 12.16 -14.09
N GLY A 236 -14.28 10.98 -13.81
CA GLY A 236 -15.56 10.53 -14.35
C GLY A 236 -15.73 9.01 -14.34
N PHE A 237 -16.66 8.56 -15.19
CA PHE A 237 -16.83 7.16 -15.52
C PHE A 237 -15.75 6.73 -16.52
N PRO A 238 -14.95 5.67 -16.29
CA PRO A 238 -14.00 5.18 -17.29
C PRO A 238 -14.76 4.80 -18.57
N LEU A 239 -14.40 5.38 -19.71
CA LEU A 239 -15.04 5.07 -20.98
C LEU A 239 -14.50 3.75 -21.53
N LEU A 240 -15.38 2.77 -21.72
CA LEU A 240 -15.03 1.47 -22.26
C LEU A 240 -15.54 1.31 -23.70
N GLY A 241 -14.71 0.73 -24.57
CA GLY A 241 -15.16 0.24 -25.86
C GLY A 241 -15.88 -1.10 -25.68
N ARG A 242 -17.02 -1.29 -26.35
CA ARG A 242 -17.76 -2.56 -26.28
C ARG A 242 -16.93 -3.73 -26.80
N ILE A 243 -16.78 -4.76 -25.99
CA ILE A 243 -16.10 -5.99 -26.38
C ILE A 243 -17.13 -6.84 -27.12
N ARG A 244 -17.25 -6.59 -28.43
CA ARG A 244 -18.07 -7.42 -29.33
C ARG A 244 -17.49 -8.83 -29.39
N PHE A 245 -17.89 -9.67 -28.44
CA PHE A 245 -17.70 -11.12 -28.44
C PHE A 245 -18.42 -11.75 -29.64
N ARG A 246 -17.78 -11.67 -30.82
CA ARG A 246 -18.18 -12.40 -32.03
C ARG A 246 -18.37 -13.87 -31.71
N ASP A 247 -19.42 -14.45 -32.27
CA ASP A 247 -20.02 -15.72 -31.87
C ASP A 247 -19.02 -16.89 -31.75
N ALA A 248 -18.54 -17.12 -30.53
CA ALA A 248 -17.71 -18.26 -30.17
C ALA A 248 -18.59 -19.53 -30.06
N LYS A 249 -19.01 -20.03 -31.22
CA LYS A 249 -19.85 -21.22 -31.49
C LYS A 249 -20.03 -22.17 -30.29
N ARG A 250 -21.22 -22.16 -29.70
CA ARG A 250 -21.74 -23.25 -28.86
C ARG A 250 -23.25 -23.46 -29.07
N ASP A 251 -23.63 -23.81 -30.29
CA ASP A 251 -24.79 -24.67 -30.50
C ASP A 251 -24.45 -26.07 -29.97
N PRO A 252 -25.24 -26.65 -29.04
CA PRO A 252 -24.96 -27.97 -28.49
C PRO A 252 -25.52 -29.13 -29.34
N GLU A 253 -26.20 -28.86 -30.46
CA GLU A 253 -27.05 -29.82 -31.18
C GLU A 253 -26.47 -30.34 -32.51
N ARG A 254 -25.16 -30.23 -32.74
CA ARG A 254 -24.50 -30.81 -33.93
C ARG A 254 -23.23 -31.61 -33.59
N HIS A 255 -23.45 -32.83 -33.10
CA HIS A 255 -22.43 -33.88 -33.07
C HIS A 255 -22.93 -35.15 -33.76
N ALA A 256 -22.79 -35.16 -35.08
CA ALA A 256 -22.74 -36.36 -35.92
C ALA A 256 -21.62 -36.16 -36.97
N GLU A 257 -21.06 -37.26 -37.45
CA GLU A 257 -20.20 -37.36 -38.65
C GLU A 257 -18.82 -36.65 -38.63
N GLN A 258 -17.83 -37.40 -38.10
CA GLN A 258 -16.56 -37.81 -38.74
C GLN A 258 -15.62 -36.78 -39.42
N GLY A 259 -14.30 -36.84 -39.15
CA GLY A 259 -13.29 -36.15 -39.98
C GLY A 259 -11.87 -35.91 -39.42
N THR A 260 -11.12 -36.95 -39.02
CA THR A 260 -9.63 -36.94 -39.01
C THR A 260 -9.10 -37.51 -40.35
N PRO A 261 -7.81 -37.37 -40.77
CA PRO A 261 -6.58 -36.92 -40.08
C PRO A 261 -6.26 -35.41 -40.33
N ALA A 262 -5.06 -34.81 -40.18
CA ALA A 262 -3.67 -35.28 -39.96
C ALA A 262 -2.82 -34.27 -39.14
N ALA A 263 -1.47 -34.39 -39.18
CA ALA A 263 -0.53 -33.59 -38.38
C ALA A 263 0.84 -33.33 -39.09
N ALA A 264 1.72 -32.58 -38.40
CA ALA A 264 3.15 -32.29 -38.67
C ALA A 264 3.48 -31.07 -39.60
N PRO A 265 4.68 -30.45 -39.47
CA PRO A 265 5.49 -30.23 -38.26
C PRO A 265 5.96 -28.77 -38.07
N ALA A 266 6.49 -28.45 -36.88
CA ALA A 266 7.01 -27.11 -36.55
C ALA A 266 8.41 -26.83 -37.13
N LYS A 267 8.69 -25.56 -37.46
CA LYS A 267 10.05 -25.05 -37.78
C LYS A 267 10.67 -24.38 -36.55
N LYS A 268 11.98 -24.62 -36.35
CA LYS A 268 12.79 -23.99 -35.28
C LYS A 268 13.25 -22.59 -35.72
N PRO A 269 13.30 -21.57 -34.83
CA PRO A 269 14.07 -20.36 -35.06
C PRO A 269 15.59 -20.65 -34.93
N VAL A 270 16.41 -19.91 -35.66
CA VAL A 270 17.88 -20.06 -35.70
C VAL A 270 18.56 -19.00 -34.82
N LEU A 271 19.65 -19.40 -34.14
CA LEU A 271 20.46 -18.52 -33.30
C LEU A 271 21.36 -17.61 -34.17
N SER A 272 21.53 -16.33 -33.80
CA SER A 272 22.50 -15.42 -34.43
C SER A 272 23.27 -14.60 -33.39
N LYS A 273 24.52 -14.29 -33.72
CA LYS A 273 25.66 -14.11 -32.79
C LYS A 273 25.76 -12.76 -32.07
N LYS A 274 26.43 -12.85 -30.91
CA LYS A 274 27.12 -11.84 -30.10
C LYS A 274 28.10 -10.94 -30.88
N VAL A 275 28.08 -9.64 -30.55
CA VAL A 275 28.96 -8.48 -30.88
C VAL A 275 28.62 -7.43 -29.78
N GLU A 276 29.45 -6.82 -28.90
CA GLU A 276 30.90 -6.56 -28.74
C GLU A 276 31.48 -5.46 -29.65
N GLU A 277 32.13 -4.38 -29.18
CA GLU A 277 32.80 -4.01 -27.90
C GLU A 277 32.41 -2.58 -27.43
N ALA A 278 32.43 -2.29 -26.12
CA ALA A 278 33.43 -1.49 -25.38
C ALA A 278 33.70 -0.02 -25.83
N SER A 279 33.55 0.91 -24.87
CA SER A 279 34.27 2.18 -24.80
C SER A 279 34.25 2.69 -23.36
N GLN A 280 35.43 2.80 -22.74
CA GLN A 280 35.64 3.52 -21.49
C GLN A 280 36.23 4.90 -21.80
N ALA A 281 35.74 5.94 -21.13
CA ALA A 281 36.41 7.23 -21.08
C ALA A 281 36.18 7.86 -19.70
N SER A 282 37.15 7.68 -18.80
CA SER A 282 37.24 8.42 -17.55
C SER A 282 37.64 9.88 -17.82
N ASN A 283 37.23 10.80 -16.95
CA ASN A 283 38.05 11.97 -16.67
C ASN A 283 37.89 12.43 -15.22
N THR A 284 39.02 12.58 -14.54
CA THR A 284 39.13 13.03 -13.15
C THR A 284 39.72 14.44 -13.17
N THR A 285 39.11 15.40 -12.47
CA THR A 285 39.74 16.72 -12.29
C THR A 285 39.36 17.36 -10.95
N GLN A 286 40.37 17.51 -10.10
CA GLN A 286 40.43 18.32 -8.88
C GLN A 286 41.93 18.51 -8.55
N PRO A 287 42.32 19.44 -7.66
CA PRO A 287 41.56 20.54 -7.06
C PRO A 287 42.22 21.93 -7.31
N SER A 288 41.60 23.00 -6.81
CA SER A 288 42.28 24.27 -6.49
C SER A 288 41.65 24.87 -5.23
N GLY A 289 42.46 25.43 -4.33
CA GLY A 289 42.06 25.73 -2.95
C GLY A 289 41.77 27.21 -2.66
N ASN A 290 41.40 27.47 -1.39
CA ASN A 290 41.20 28.77 -0.72
C ASN A 290 40.00 29.59 -1.27
N GLU A 291 39.08 30.14 -0.46
CA GLU A 291 39.32 31.00 0.71
C GLU A 291 38.31 30.81 1.86
N THR A 292 38.61 31.40 3.03
CA THR A 292 37.81 31.32 4.26
C THR A 292 36.83 32.49 4.43
N ALA A 293 35.64 32.38 3.82
CA ALA A 293 34.56 33.34 4.04
C ALA A 293 33.64 32.93 5.22
N ARG A 294 33.65 33.69 6.33
CA ARG A 294 32.65 33.55 7.41
C ARG A 294 31.32 34.16 6.97
N VAL A 295 30.45 33.37 6.36
CA VAL A 295 29.07 33.77 6.03
C VAL A 295 28.23 33.78 7.31
N ALA A 296 27.65 34.93 7.65
CA ALA A 296 26.63 35.01 8.69
C ALA A 296 25.27 34.54 8.15
N PRO A 297 24.51 33.70 8.89
CA PRO A 297 23.23 33.19 8.40
C PRO A 297 22.12 34.25 8.40
N ASN A 298 21.36 34.34 7.31
CA ASN A 298 20.16 35.19 7.24
C ASN A 298 19.03 34.58 8.10
N PRO A 299 18.38 35.35 8.99
CA PRO A 299 17.52 34.80 10.06
C PRO A 299 16.05 34.55 9.67
N SER A 300 15.72 34.42 8.38
CA SER A 300 14.35 34.22 7.91
C SER A 300 14.15 32.83 7.26
N THR A 301 13.36 31.97 7.90
CA THR A 301 13.00 30.59 7.46
C THR A 301 14.08 29.51 7.56
N SER A 302 15.10 29.68 8.42
CA SER A 302 15.99 28.58 8.82
C SER A 302 15.23 27.51 9.61
N MET A 303 15.20 26.27 9.11
CA MET A 303 14.64 25.12 9.82
C MET A 303 15.43 24.83 11.11
N GLY A 304 14.75 24.41 12.17
CA GLY A 304 15.34 24.16 13.49
C GLY A 304 15.37 22.67 13.87
N ALA A 305 16.50 22.21 14.40
CA ALA A 305 16.68 20.88 14.96
C ALA A 305 16.98 20.95 16.46
N LEU A 306 16.39 20.05 17.24
CA LEU A 306 16.81 19.73 18.60
C LEU A 306 17.66 18.46 18.57
N LEU A 307 18.87 18.52 19.10
CA LEU A 307 19.77 17.38 19.23
C LEU A 307 19.97 17.04 20.71
N ILE A 308 19.54 15.85 21.10
CA ILE A 308 19.57 15.32 22.47
C ILE A 308 20.66 14.25 22.52
N THR A 309 21.86 14.63 22.94
CA THR A 309 23.04 13.76 22.96
C THR A 309 24.15 14.31 23.87
N PRO A 310 24.87 13.46 24.62
CA PRO A 310 26.10 13.87 25.30
C PRO A 310 27.13 14.45 24.30
N PRO A 311 28.06 15.30 24.77
CA PRO A 311 29.17 15.80 23.97
C PRO A 311 30.11 14.67 23.53
N GLY A 312 30.51 14.67 22.26
CA GLY A 312 31.34 13.63 21.65
C GLY A 312 31.20 13.57 20.13
N GLU A 313 31.99 12.73 19.47
CA GLU A 313 32.15 12.77 18.01
C GLU A 313 30.83 12.62 17.22
N VAL A 314 29.88 11.81 17.71
CA VAL A 314 28.56 11.63 17.06
C VAL A 314 27.75 12.93 17.07
N ARG A 315 27.82 13.73 18.15
CA ARG A 315 27.20 15.06 18.23
C ARG A 315 27.79 15.98 17.18
N ASP A 316 29.11 16.05 17.10
CA ASP A 316 29.81 16.99 16.24
C ASP A 316 29.61 16.65 14.75
N ARG A 317 29.59 15.36 14.41
CA ARG A 317 29.20 14.85 13.08
C ARG A 317 27.78 15.27 12.69
N ILE A 318 26.80 15.14 13.60
CA ILE A 318 25.40 15.53 13.33
C ILE A 318 25.27 17.06 13.24
N VAL A 319 25.93 17.82 14.12
CA VAL A 319 25.94 19.29 14.09
C VAL A 319 26.57 19.82 12.79
N SER A 320 27.67 19.23 12.32
CA SER A 320 28.25 19.57 11.00
C SER A 320 27.25 19.30 9.87
N ALA A 321 26.63 18.11 9.85
CA ALA A 321 25.67 17.74 8.81
C ALA A 321 24.39 18.62 8.81
N LEU A 322 23.97 19.12 9.98
CA LEU A 322 22.89 20.10 10.13
C LEU A 322 23.31 21.49 9.62
N ALA A 323 24.51 21.95 9.99
CA ALA A 323 25.05 23.23 9.53
C ALA A 323 25.28 23.25 8.00
N GLU A 324 25.80 22.17 7.43
CA GLU A 324 25.92 21.94 5.97
C GLU A 324 24.55 22.00 5.25
N ALA A 325 23.48 21.61 5.94
CA ALA A 325 22.11 21.67 5.44
C ALA A 325 21.42 23.03 5.69
N GLY A 326 22.10 24.00 6.32
CA GLY A 326 21.50 25.28 6.71
C GLY A 326 20.49 25.19 7.85
N VAL A 327 20.54 24.11 8.65
CA VAL A 327 19.62 23.83 9.76
C VAL A 327 20.23 24.31 11.07
N GLY A 328 19.52 25.19 11.77
CA GLY A 328 19.93 25.65 13.11
C GLY A 328 19.79 24.52 14.13
N SER A 329 20.82 24.25 14.93
CA SER A 329 20.80 23.17 15.92
C SER A 329 20.87 23.70 17.36
N ASN A 330 19.88 23.30 18.17
CA ASN A 330 19.91 23.44 19.62
C ASN A 330 20.37 22.09 20.20
N CYS A 331 21.46 22.08 20.97
CA CYS A 331 22.00 20.86 21.56
C CYS A 331 21.74 20.83 23.07
N ILE A 332 21.19 19.73 23.58
CA ILE A 332 21.10 19.43 25.02
C ILE A 332 21.70 18.05 25.30
N ASP A 333 22.35 17.92 26.44
CA ASP A 333 23.13 16.72 26.77
C ASP A 333 22.25 15.55 27.23
N ASP A 334 21.12 15.87 27.85
CA ASP A 334 20.11 14.94 28.36
C ASP A 334 18.68 15.55 28.29
N LEU A 335 17.68 14.84 28.83
CA LEU A 335 16.32 15.37 28.97
C LEU A 335 16.11 16.31 30.18
N THR A 336 16.94 16.26 31.22
CA THR A 336 16.79 17.19 32.35
C THR A 336 17.05 18.63 31.90
N HIS A 337 17.91 18.79 30.89
CA HIS A 337 18.25 20.03 30.21
C HIS A 337 17.16 20.53 29.23
N ILE A 338 16.05 19.82 29.02
CA ILE A 338 14.97 20.26 28.11
C ILE A 338 14.31 21.57 28.56
N SER A 339 14.35 21.88 29.86
CA SER A 339 13.90 23.15 30.43
C SER A 339 14.78 24.35 30.06
N LYS A 340 15.99 24.11 29.55
CA LYS A 340 16.96 25.14 29.13
C LYS A 340 16.77 25.58 27.68
N LEU A 341 15.81 25.00 26.95
CA LEU A 341 15.54 25.37 25.56
C LEU A 341 15.01 26.81 25.47
N PRO A 342 15.43 27.61 24.47
CA PRO A 342 14.93 28.98 24.31
C PRO A 342 13.42 29.00 24.11
N VAL A 343 12.73 29.86 24.87
CA VAL A 343 11.28 30.07 24.71
C VAL A 343 11.01 30.62 23.31
N GLY A 344 10.28 29.87 22.49
CA GLY A 344 10.03 30.20 21.08
C GLY A 344 11.05 29.66 20.09
N ALA A 345 11.96 28.75 20.49
CA ALA A 345 12.80 28.03 19.55
C ALA A 345 11.97 27.24 18.52
N ALA A 346 12.21 27.48 17.23
CA ALA A 346 11.70 26.62 16.17
C ALA A 346 12.37 25.25 16.26
N ILE A 347 11.58 24.18 16.33
CA ILE A 347 12.04 22.79 16.38
C ILE A 347 11.14 21.98 15.44
N ASP A 348 11.63 21.75 14.22
CA ASP A 348 10.94 21.02 13.16
C ASP A 348 11.29 19.52 13.18
N VAL A 349 12.41 19.16 13.84
CA VAL A 349 12.89 17.78 14.00
C VAL A 349 13.63 17.60 15.32
N VAL A 350 13.49 16.43 15.95
CA VAL A 350 14.29 16.02 17.11
C VAL A 350 15.19 14.85 16.73
N PHE A 351 16.48 14.97 17.00
CA PHE A 351 17.45 13.88 16.98
C PHE A 351 17.72 13.43 18.43
N LEU A 352 17.55 12.15 18.72
CA LEU A 352 17.91 11.53 19.99
C LEU A 352 19.01 10.50 19.73
N TYR A 353 20.09 10.54 20.52
CA TYR A 353 21.15 9.54 20.45
C TYR A 353 20.92 8.40 21.46
N GLN A 354 20.98 7.17 20.99
CA GLN A 354 21.04 5.94 21.77
C GLN A 354 22.50 5.52 21.93
N GLY A 355 23.08 5.84 23.09
CA GLY A 355 24.30 5.19 23.58
C GLY A 355 24.00 3.80 24.17
N GLU A 356 24.84 3.34 25.10
CA GLU A 356 24.81 1.97 25.62
C GLU A 356 23.47 1.55 26.28
N ASP A 357 22.77 2.44 27.00
CA ASP A 357 21.49 2.11 27.62
C ASP A 357 20.27 2.39 26.71
N HIS A 358 19.85 1.32 26.05
CA HIS A 358 18.62 1.28 25.26
C HIS A 358 17.36 1.61 26.09
N ASN A 359 17.26 1.19 27.36
CA ASN A 359 16.05 1.38 28.16
C ASN A 359 15.87 2.84 28.58
N LEU A 360 16.94 3.52 28.99
CA LEU A 360 16.92 4.97 29.24
C LEU A 360 16.50 5.73 27.99
N THR A 361 16.96 5.30 26.81
CA THR A 361 16.62 5.94 25.53
C THR A 361 15.15 5.74 25.15
N ILE A 362 14.56 4.57 25.40
CA ILE A 362 13.13 4.34 25.19
C ILE A 362 12.27 5.12 26.19
N ALA A 363 12.66 5.16 27.46
CA ALA A 363 11.99 6.00 28.46
C ALA A 363 12.06 7.50 28.09
N ALA A 364 13.17 7.95 27.52
CA ALA A 364 13.33 9.31 27.01
C ALA A 364 12.38 9.62 25.84
N LEU A 365 12.21 8.68 24.89
CA LEU A 365 11.20 8.82 23.83
C LEU A 365 9.77 8.89 24.38
N GLU A 366 9.45 8.11 25.41
CA GLU A 366 8.13 8.15 26.04
C GLU A 366 7.88 9.51 26.72
N GLN A 367 8.82 9.99 27.54
CA GLN A 367 8.74 11.30 28.19
C GLN A 367 8.60 12.44 27.17
N LEU A 368 9.38 12.42 26.08
CA LEU A 368 9.24 13.39 25.00
C LEU A 368 7.84 13.34 24.37
N ARG A 369 7.30 12.15 24.07
CA ARG A 369 5.97 12.01 23.46
C ARG A 369 4.81 12.38 24.40
N GLN A 370 5.02 12.37 25.72
CA GLN A 370 4.05 12.89 26.70
C GLN A 370 3.95 14.43 26.69
N ILE A 371 4.98 15.14 26.21
CA ILE A 371 4.98 16.62 26.09
C ILE A 371 4.19 17.01 24.82
N PRO A 372 3.09 17.79 24.91
CA PRO A 372 2.22 18.07 23.76
C PRO A 372 2.91 18.72 22.56
N PHE A 373 3.93 19.56 22.79
CA PHE A 373 4.73 20.18 21.74
C PHE A 373 5.47 19.14 20.87
N PHE A 374 6.06 18.12 21.50
CA PHE A 374 6.80 17.06 20.81
C PHE A 374 5.91 15.91 20.32
N ALA A 375 4.60 15.91 20.61
CA ALA A 375 3.70 14.82 20.20
C ALA A 375 3.61 14.66 18.67
N THR A 376 3.70 15.75 17.90
CA THR A 376 3.61 15.75 16.43
C THR A 376 4.95 15.89 15.70
N ILE A 377 6.02 16.29 16.38
CA ILE A 377 7.33 16.57 15.76
C ILE A 377 7.98 15.25 15.30
N PRO A 378 8.57 15.17 14.08
CA PRO A 378 9.30 13.99 13.65
C PRO A 378 10.53 13.75 14.53
N MET A 379 10.71 12.50 14.97
CA MET A 379 11.87 12.08 15.76
C MET A 379 12.77 11.17 14.92
N VAL A 380 14.08 11.41 15.00
CA VAL A 380 15.14 10.57 14.43
C VAL A 380 15.92 9.99 15.60
N LEU A 381 16.03 8.66 15.67
CA LEU A 381 16.88 7.97 16.63
C LEU A 381 18.20 7.62 15.96
N VAL A 382 19.34 7.98 16.57
CA VAL A 382 20.68 7.64 16.08
C VAL A 382 21.29 6.66 17.07
N CYS A 383 21.72 5.48 16.63
CA CYS A 383 22.20 4.42 17.52
C CYS A 383 23.58 3.92 17.07
N ASP A 384 24.45 3.53 18.00
CA ASP A 384 25.73 2.91 17.61
C ASP A 384 25.53 1.55 16.91
N HIS A 385 24.48 0.81 17.28
CA HIS A 385 24.16 -0.51 16.71
C HIS A 385 22.68 -0.60 16.29
N LEU A 386 22.45 -0.82 14.99
CA LEU A 386 21.12 -0.84 14.38
C LEU A 386 20.48 -2.24 14.40
N ASP A 387 19.98 -2.65 15.56
CA ASP A 387 19.29 -3.94 15.74
C ASP A 387 17.75 -3.87 15.49
N MET A 388 17.11 -5.03 15.34
CA MET A 388 15.67 -5.13 15.10
C MET A 388 14.82 -4.73 16.32
N ARG A 389 15.31 -4.98 17.55
CA ARG A 389 14.63 -4.59 18.79
C ARG A 389 14.55 -3.06 18.88
N THR A 390 15.67 -2.39 18.69
CA THR A 390 15.77 -0.92 18.69
C THR A 390 14.84 -0.30 17.65
N LYS A 391 14.82 -0.83 16.42
CA LYS A 391 13.88 -0.37 15.37
C LYS A 391 12.42 -0.46 15.78
N ILE A 392 11.98 -1.59 16.34
CA ILE A 392 10.56 -1.79 16.69
C ILE A 392 10.19 -0.96 17.94
N ALA A 393 11.07 -0.89 18.94
CA ALA A 393 10.88 -0.07 20.13
C ALA A 393 10.78 1.43 19.78
N ALA A 394 11.68 1.93 18.94
CA ALA A 394 11.61 3.28 18.40
C ALA A 394 10.30 3.52 17.64
N LYS A 395 9.88 2.57 16.78
CA LYS A 395 8.64 2.69 16.00
C LYS A 395 7.36 2.68 16.86
N SER A 396 7.33 1.94 17.97
CA SER A 396 6.18 1.99 18.90
C SER A 396 6.09 3.33 19.62
N HIS A 397 7.22 4.01 19.86
CA HIS A 397 7.29 5.37 20.43
C HIS A 397 7.21 6.48 19.35
N GLY A 398 6.77 6.13 18.14
CA GLY A 398 6.50 7.08 17.06
C GLY A 398 7.74 7.66 16.39
N VAL A 399 8.92 7.04 16.51
CA VAL A 399 10.13 7.50 15.81
C VAL A 399 9.97 7.38 14.30
N SER A 400 10.24 8.47 13.58
CA SER A 400 10.10 8.57 12.13
C SER A 400 11.18 7.78 11.40
N ARG A 401 12.43 7.83 11.86
CA ARG A 401 13.61 7.18 11.25
C ARG A 401 14.61 6.75 12.30
N VAL A 402 15.35 5.67 12.02
CA VAL A 402 16.47 5.20 12.85
C VAL A 402 17.72 5.15 11.97
N LEU A 403 18.82 5.75 12.45
CA LEU A 403 20.14 5.78 11.82
C LEU A 403 21.13 4.95 12.64
N ALA A 404 22.21 4.50 11.98
CA ALA A 404 23.38 3.97 12.66
C ALA A 404 24.48 5.05 12.73
N ALA A 405 25.18 5.18 13.86
CA ALA A 405 26.21 6.21 14.08
C ALA A 405 27.58 5.85 13.47
N ASP A 406 27.80 4.56 13.23
CA ASP A 406 29.01 3.98 12.64
C ASP A 406 29.06 4.11 11.09
N GLU A 407 27.93 4.44 10.45
CA GLU A 407 27.84 4.61 9.01
C GLU A 407 28.71 5.78 8.52
N GLN A 408 29.64 5.48 7.61
CA GLN A 408 30.56 6.44 6.98
C GLN A 408 29.86 7.60 6.25
N ASP A 409 28.56 7.49 5.99
CA ASP A 409 27.71 8.51 5.38
C ASP A 409 26.59 9.01 6.33
N LEU A 410 26.86 9.08 7.64
CA LEU A 410 25.93 9.69 8.61
C LEU A 410 25.53 11.12 8.20
N ALA A 411 26.47 11.88 7.60
CA ALA A 411 26.21 13.23 7.11
C ALA A 411 25.30 13.25 5.86
N GLY A 412 25.57 12.43 4.83
CA GLY A 412 24.72 12.36 3.64
C GLY A 412 23.32 11.83 3.96
N ARG A 413 23.20 10.85 4.86
CA ARG A 413 21.89 10.38 5.36
C ARG A 413 21.16 11.43 6.19
N THR A 414 21.87 12.21 6.99
CA THR A 414 21.27 13.36 7.70
C THR A 414 20.74 14.38 6.68
N ARG A 415 21.49 14.72 5.63
CA ARG A 415 21.00 15.59 4.54
C ARG A 415 19.80 15.00 3.80
N GLN A 416 19.79 13.69 3.50
CA GLN A 416 18.66 12.98 2.87
C GLN A 416 17.38 13.01 3.73
N LEU A 417 17.50 12.90 5.05
CA LEU A 417 16.37 13.02 5.99
C LEU A 417 15.75 14.41 6.01
N LEU A 418 16.58 15.45 5.91
CA LEU A 418 16.19 16.85 6.06
C LEU A 418 15.62 17.43 4.75
N ALA A 419 16.14 17.02 3.59
CA ALA A 419 15.68 17.46 2.27
C ALA A 419 14.13 17.45 2.05
N PRO A 420 13.35 16.45 2.52
CA PRO A 420 11.88 16.47 2.42
C PRO A 420 11.15 17.29 3.51
N LEU A 421 11.86 17.82 4.50
CA LEU A 421 11.34 18.78 5.49
C LEU A 421 11.65 20.23 5.11
N MET A 422 12.73 20.47 4.36
CA MET A 422 13.13 21.82 3.96
C MET A 422 12.10 22.44 3.00
N PRO A 423 11.88 23.77 3.06
CA PRO A 423 11.07 24.47 2.07
C PRO A 423 11.74 24.35 0.69
N LYS A 424 10.93 24.14 -0.35
CA LYS A 424 11.41 24.17 -1.74
C LYS A 424 11.66 25.61 -2.14
N SER A 425 12.93 25.92 -2.42
CA SER A 425 13.40 27.13 -3.10
C SER A 425 12.86 27.24 -4.52
#